data_AF-A0A933DR37-F1
#
_entry.id   AF-A0A933DR37-F1
#
_cell.length_a   1.000
_cell.length_b   1.000
_cell.length_c   1.000
_cell.angle_alpha   90.00
_cell.angle_beta   90.00
_cell.angle_gamma   90.00
#
_symmetry.space_group_name_H-M   'P 1'
#
loop_
_entity.id
_entity.type
_entity.pdbx_description
1 polymer ?
#
loop_
_entity_poly.entity_id
_entity_poly.type
_entity_poly.pdbx_seq_one_letter_code
_entity_poly.pdbx_strand_id
1 'polypeptide(L)'
;MSMPPLLLGAALAFWGWRSGNYAAAAALALAAESPRLLSWRLDLRHREFSRIADSCTVAFAGLLVWLFATLEAPRTARAVLTTLLWLPAVLMPILLAQRFSSTGLMPLSALFRYLRKLKEREPSTPDPEVDLTGVYFAVCLVSAGIPNMRDELFYAGVVLLVAWALAAARPKHALAGAWAASLIGAAGLGYGAHKGLAELQASIENWVSGWVLSGLAADPYRSSTDLGSVGRLKEDETIVLRVYAPEQDAGRLRLLHRASFTSLRGNTWIARNAPMAPLQAEADGTTWRLSAAAPQQRARIVTRLEDGKALLALPAGTVRLSGLPAASVKRNVFGATLADLGGDWGPYVAETGAAEDYAPPGDEDLQVPERERAAFARLLTHLSLKGLAEQEILDRIRQHFAAFSYSTYRDAPAPAGSTPLADFLERS
;
A
#
# COMPACT_ATOMS: atom_id res chain seq x y z
N MET A 1 22.33 28.70 9.44
CA MET A 1 21.27 29.54 10.07
C MET A 1 20.83 28.79 11.30
N SER A 2 20.96 29.38 12.48
CA SER A 2 20.60 28.70 13.73
C SER A 2 19.10 28.41 13.74
N MET A 3 18.72 27.14 13.85
CA MET A 3 17.31 26.76 13.91
C MET A 3 16.64 27.34 15.17
N PRO A 4 15.36 27.76 15.07
CA PRO A 4 14.63 28.37 16.17
C PRO A 4 14.54 27.46 17.40
N PRO A 5 14.24 28.05 18.57
CA PRO A 5 14.08 27.27 19.77
C PRO A 5 12.93 26.25 19.64
N LEU A 6 13.16 25.05 20.16
CA LEU A 6 12.26 23.91 20.29
C LEU A 6 11.80 23.24 19.00
N LEU A 7 12.23 23.75 17.83
CA LEU A 7 11.82 23.19 16.54
C LEU A 7 12.31 21.76 16.32
N LEU A 8 13.54 21.43 16.74
CA LEU A 8 14.06 20.06 16.61
C LEU A 8 13.33 19.11 17.55
N GLY A 9 13.09 19.52 18.80
CA GLY A 9 12.25 18.77 19.72
C GLY A 9 10.83 18.53 19.17
N ALA A 10 10.22 19.54 18.55
CA ALA A 10 8.90 19.42 17.92
C ALA A 10 8.91 18.49 16.70
N ALA A 11 9.96 18.53 15.86
CA ALA A 11 10.11 17.61 14.74
C ALA A 11 10.30 16.15 15.19
N LEU A 12 11.04 15.93 16.28
CA LEU A 12 11.22 14.61 16.89
C LEU A 12 9.94 14.12 17.57
N ALA A 13 9.18 15.01 18.22
CA ALA A 13 7.87 14.68 18.76
C ALA A 13 6.88 14.29 17.65
N PHE A 14 6.90 15.02 16.52
CA PHE A 14 6.11 14.69 15.34
C PHE A 14 6.51 13.32 14.77
N TRP A 15 7.81 13.04 14.64
CA TRP A 15 8.31 11.72 14.26
C TRP A 15 7.85 10.61 15.23
N GLY A 16 7.89 10.87 16.54
CA GLY A 16 7.39 9.94 17.56
C GLY A 16 5.91 9.64 17.44
N TRP A 17 5.11 10.69 17.23
CA TRP A 17 3.67 10.56 17.01
C TRP A 17 3.37 9.75 15.75
N ARG A 18 4.07 10.00 14.64
CA ARG A 18 3.84 9.27 13.38
C ARG A 18 4.37 7.83 13.40
N SER A 19 5.46 7.58 14.12
CA SER A 19 6.06 6.25 14.22
C SER A 19 5.50 5.39 15.35
N GLY A 20 4.72 5.97 16.27
CA GLY A 20 4.24 5.31 17.49
C GLY A 20 5.29 5.20 18.61
N ASN A 21 6.52 5.68 18.40
CA ASN A 21 7.64 5.54 19.34
C ASN A 21 7.76 6.75 20.29
N TYR A 22 6.75 6.96 21.14
CA TYR A 22 6.68 8.13 22.04
C TYR A 22 7.87 8.22 23.01
N ALA A 23 8.30 7.10 23.59
CA ALA A 23 9.42 7.08 24.54
C ALA A 23 10.75 7.45 23.87
N ALA A 24 11.03 6.88 22.70
CA ALA A 24 12.23 7.21 21.94
C ALA A 24 12.21 8.67 21.49
N ALA A 25 11.07 9.18 21.05
CA ALA A 25 10.91 10.58 20.65
C ALA A 25 11.13 11.54 21.81
N ALA A 26 10.59 11.24 22.99
CA ALA A 26 10.84 12.05 24.19
C ALA A 26 12.33 12.07 24.54
N ALA A 27 13.00 10.92 24.54
CA ALA A 27 14.44 10.82 24.82
C ALA A 27 15.28 11.61 23.81
N LEU A 28 15.01 11.46 22.51
CA LEU A 28 15.71 12.16 21.45
C LEU A 28 15.44 13.68 21.50
N ALA A 29 14.19 14.09 21.75
CA ALA A 29 13.83 15.51 21.86
C ALA A 29 14.55 16.17 23.05
N LEU A 30 14.58 15.52 24.21
CA LEU A 30 15.32 16.00 25.38
C LEU A 30 16.82 16.10 25.06
N ALA A 31 17.40 15.10 24.39
CA ALA A 31 18.79 15.13 24.00
C ALA A 31 19.07 16.28 23.01
N ALA A 32 18.22 16.52 22.02
CA ALA A 32 18.42 17.57 21.00
C ALA A 32 18.33 18.99 21.57
N GLU A 33 17.56 19.16 22.64
CA GLU A 33 17.36 20.43 23.34
C GLU A 33 18.29 20.60 24.57
N SER A 34 18.94 19.51 25.02
CA SER A 34 19.88 19.51 26.14
C SER A 34 21.02 20.54 26.07
N PRO A 35 21.60 20.89 24.89
CA PRO A 35 22.65 21.91 24.80
C PRO A 35 22.19 23.33 25.17
N ARG A 36 20.88 23.54 25.36
CA ARG A 36 20.31 24.80 25.85
C ARG A 36 20.14 24.82 27.36
N LEU A 37 19.99 23.65 27.97
CA LEU A 37 19.82 23.48 29.40
C LEU A 37 21.17 23.30 30.10
N LEU A 38 22.13 22.69 29.39
CA LEU A 38 23.48 22.41 29.87
C LEU A 38 24.45 23.42 29.25
N SER A 39 25.28 24.06 30.07
CA SER A 39 26.32 25.00 29.64
C SER A 39 27.61 24.32 29.16
N TRP A 40 27.57 23.00 28.93
CA TRP A 40 28.74 22.23 28.55
C TRP A 40 29.16 22.61 27.13
N ARG A 41 30.45 22.93 26.95
CA ARG A 41 31.04 23.13 25.63
C ARG A 41 32.29 22.26 25.52
N LEU A 42 32.27 21.38 24.54
CA LEU A 42 33.35 20.45 24.23
C LEU A 42 34.20 21.04 23.11
N ASP A 43 35.51 21.11 23.32
CA ASP A 43 36.45 21.47 22.27
C ASP A 43 36.80 20.22 21.45
N LEU A 44 35.94 19.92 20.48
CA LEU A 44 36.06 18.73 19.64
C LEU A 44 37.04 18.97 18.48
N ARG A 45 38.05 18.12 18.39
CA ARG A 45 39.01 18.12 17.28
C ARG A 45 38.39 17.49 16.03
N HIS A 46 38.95 17.83 14.87
CA HIS A 46 38.53 17.28 13.58
C HIS A 46 38.47 15.74 13.53
N ARG A 47 39.40 15.05 14.20
CA ARG A 47 39.42 13.58 14.29
C ARG A 47 38.24 13.01 15.08
N GLU A 48 37.75 13.72 16.08
CA GLU A 48 36.64 13.27 16.93
C GLU A 48 35.31 13.38 16.17
N PHE A 49 35.11 14.50 15.47
CA PHE A 49 33.99 14.65 14.53
C PHE A 49 33.94 13.54 13.47
N SER A 50 35.09 13.20 12.90
CA SER A 50 35.20 12.11 11.92
C SER A 50 34.84 10.75 12.51
N ARG A 51 35.28 10.43 13.73
CA ARG A 51 34.95 9.17 14.42
C ARG A 51 33.46 9.07 14.73
N ILE A 52 32.84 10.17 15.15
CA ILE A 52 31.40 10.22 15.41
C ILE A 52 30.61 9.97 14.11
N ALA A 53 30.98 10.63 13.01
CA ALA A 53 30.34 10.41 11.72
C ALA A 53 30.51 8.95 11.21
N ASP A 54 31.71 8.40 11.33
CA ASP A 54 31.99 7.00 10.96
C ASP A 54 31.16 6.04 11.85
N SER A 55 30.98 6.35 13.14
CA SER A 55 30.15 5.53 14.05
C SER A 55 28.66 5.52 13.66
N CYS A 56 28.11 6.66 13.21
CA CYS A 56 26.74 6.71 12.69
C CYS A 56 26.58 5.89 11.39
N THR A 57 27.61 5.88 10.54
CA THR A 57 27.63 5.05 9.33
C THR A 57 27.63 3.56 9.68
N VAL A 58 28.45 3.16 10.64
CA VAL A 58 28.49 1.77 11.14
C VAL A 58 27.16 1.40 11.81
N ALA A 59 26.57 2.29 12.61
CA ALA A 59 25.27 2.07 13.24
C ALA A 59 24.16 1.90 12.19
N PHE A 60 24.14 2.73 11.14
CA PHE A 60 23.21 2.60 10.03
C PHE A 60 23.35 1.25 9.32
N ALA A 61 24.58 0.89 8.92
CA ALA A 61 24.84 -0.36 8.22
C ALA A 61 24.54 -1.58 9.10
N GLY A 62 24.92 -1.54 10.38
CA GLY A 62 24.63 -2.59 11.35
C GLY A 62 23.13 -2.78 11.58
N LEU A 63 22.37 -1.68 11.71
CA LEU A 63 20.91 -1.71 11.82
C LEU A 63 20.28 -2.32 10.57
N LEU A 64 20.73 -1.92 9.38
CA LEU A 64 20.24 -2.45 8.11
C LEU A 64 20.48 -3.96 7.99
N VAL A 65 21.70 -4.42 8.30
CA VAL A 65 22.07 -5.85 8.25
C VAL A 65 21.27 -6.65 9.28
N TRP A 66 21.12 -6.12 10.50
CA TRP A 66 20.34 -6.77 11.55
C TRP A 66 18.87 -6.89 11.18
N LEU A 67 18.25 -5.81 10.68
CA LEU A 67 16.86 -5.82 10.21
C LEU A 67 16.68 -6.76 9.02
N PHE A 68 17.64 -6.79 8.09
CA PHE A 68 17.61 -7.70 6.96
C PHE A 68 17.68 -9.18 7.39
N ALA A 69 18.43 -9.49 8.45
CA ALA A 69 18.58 -10.83 8.99
C ALA A 69 17.38 -11.27 9.86
N THR A 70 16.68 -10.33 10.49
CA THR A 70 15.60 -10.61 11.46
C THR A 70 14.19 -10.52 10.87
N LEU A 71 13.98 -9.73 9.82
CA LEU A 71 12.66 -9.56 9.22
C LEU A 71 12.30 -10.72 8.28
N GLU A 72 11.05 -11.18 8.38
CA GLU A 72 10.46 -12.13 7.43
C GLU A 72 10.10 -11.44 6.09
N ALA A 73 9.85 -12.23 5.03
CA ALA A 73 9.58 -11.69 3.70
C ALA A 73 8.38 -10.70 3.68
N PRO A 74 8.43 -9.61 2.88
CA PRO A 74 9.48 -9.19 1.97
C PRO A 74 10.62 -8.45 2.71
N ARG A 75 11.79 -9.10 2.79
CA ARG A 75 12.90 -8.72 3.68
C ARG A 75 13.56 -7.39 3.31
N THR A 76 13.74 -7.13 2.00
CA THR A 76 14.50 -5.98 1.49
C THR A 76 13.79 -4.66 1.73
N ALA A 77 12.55 -4.51 1.26
CA ALA A 77 11.80 -3.26 1.35
C ALA A 77 11.53 -2.86 2.81
N ARG A 78 11.10 -3.82 3.64
CA ARG A 78 10.86 -3.56 5.07
C ARG A 78 12.13 -3.19 5.82
N ALA A 79 13.25 -3.87 5.57
CA ALA A 79 14.52 -3.54 6.23
C ALA A 79 14.99 -2.12 5.88
N VAL A 80 14.95 -1.75 4.59
CA VAL A 80 15.36 -0.42 4.12
C VAL A 80 14.45 0.66 4.71
N LEU A 81 13.12 0.52 4.58
CA LEU A 81 12.17 1.49 5.11
C LEU A 81 12.28 1.63 6.64
N THR A 82 12.43 0.52 7.36
CA THR A 82 12.58 0.56 8.83
C THR A 82 13.91 1.19 9.24
N THR A 83 14.98 0.99 8.48
CA THR A 83 16.27 1.66 8.76
C THR A 83 16.15 3.16 8.52
N LEU A 84 15.47 3.57 7.44
CA LEU A 84 15.18 4.98 7.16
C LEU A 84 14.24 5.61 8.20
N LEU A 85 13.36 4.83 8.84
CA LEU A 85 12.50 5.30 9.92
C LEU A 85 13.32 5.72 11.15
N TRP A 86 14.39 4.96 11.45
CA TRP A 86 15.24 5.18 12.62
C TRP A 86 16.42 6.14 12.36
N LEU A 87 16.49 6.77 11.18
CA LEU A 87 17.53 7.73 10.83
C LEU A 87 17.71 8.87 11.85
N PRO A 88 16.65 9.45 12.45
CA PRO A 88 16.82 10.49 13.47
C PRO A 88 17.61 10.01 14.68
N ALA A 89 17.39 8.77 15.12
CA ALA A 89 18.13 8.17 16.22
C ALA A 89 19.58 7.87 15.83
N VAL A 90 19.78 7.32 14.64
CA VAL A 90 21.12 6.96 14.12
C VAL A 90 22.01 8.19 13.94
N LEU A 91 21.46 9.31 13.46
CA LEU A 91 22.20 10.55 13.23
C LEU A 91 22.27 11.46 14.47
N MET A 92 21.62 11.08 15.58
CA MET A 92 21.60 11.87 16.80
C MET A 92 23.00 12.20 17.37
N PRO A 93 23.97 11.27 17.39
CA PRO A 93 25.32 11.57 17.88
C PRO A 93 26.02 12.69 17.10
N ILE A 94 25.81 12.78 15.78
CA ILE A 94 26.37 13.86 14.95
C ILE A 94 25.74 15.20 15.32
N LEU A 95 24.42 15.24 15.51
CA LEU A 95 23.74 16.46 15.93
C LEU A 95 24.26 16.96 17.29
N LEU A 96 24.39 16.06 18.27
CA LEU A 96 24.90 16.40 19.59
C LEU A 96 26.35 16.88 19.53
N ALA A 97 27.20 16.23 18.73
CA ALA A 97 28.59 16.65 18.55
C ALA A 97 28.69 18.08 18.02
N GLN A 98 27.87 18.45 17.03
CA GLN A 98 27.82 19.82 16.53
C GLN A 98 27.32 20.79 17.61
N ARG A 99 26.25 20.46 18.35
CA ARG A 99 25.63 21.39 19.29
C ARG A 99 26.42 21.62 20.58
N PHE A 100 27.15 20.61 21.05
CA PHE A 100 28.05 20.74 22.19
C PHE A 100 29.42 21.30 21.80
N SER A 101 29.73 21.40 20.51
CA SER A 101 30.99 22.02 20.05
C SER A 101 31.07 23.50 20.42
N SER A 102 32.30 23.97 20.68
CA SER A 102 32.64 25.39 20.86
C SER A 102 32.28 26.25 19.65
N THR A 103 32.47 25.74 18.42
CA THR A 103 32.18 26.47 17.17
C THR A 103 30.72 26.38 16.74
N GLY A 104 29.99 25.34 17.20
CA GLY A 104 28.61 25.09 16.80
C GLY A 104 28.43 24.67 15.33
N LEU A 105 29.53 24.44 14.62
CA LEU A 105 29.59 24.04 13.21
C LEU A 105 30.48 22.80 13.06
N MET A 106 30.25 22.05 11.97
CA MET A 106 31.02 20.83 11.70
C MET A 106 31.76 20.95 10.35
N PRO A 107 33.05 20.61 10.27
CA PRO A 107 33.78 20.58 9.00
C PRO A 107 33.20 19.51 8.07
N LEU A 108 32.97 19.86 6.81
CA LEU A 108 32.36 18.98 5.81
C LEU A 108 33.16 17.68 5.60
N SER A 109 34.49 17.76 5.70
CA SER A 109 35.38 16.60 5.58
C SER A 109 35.22 15.55 6.70
N ALA A 110 34.57 15.90 7.81
CA ALA A 110 34.21 14.92 8.84
C ALA A 110 33.08 13.99 8.37
N LEU A 111 32.14 14.48 7.56
CA LEU A 111 30.99 13.71 7.05
C LEU A 111 31.34 12.87 5.81
N PHE A 112 32.21 13.40 4.95
CA PHE A 112 32.55 12.77 3.68
C PHE A 112 33.97 12.23 3.70
N ARG A 113 34.09 10.90 3.76
CA ARG A 113 35.38 10.20 3.70
C ARG A 113 36.21 10.55 2.46
N TYR A 114 35.55 10.87 1.34
CA TYR A 114 36.21 11.34 0.13
C TYR A 114 36.93 12.68 0.34
N LEU A 115 36.25 13.70 0.87
CA LEU A 115 36.85 15.01 1.16
C LEU A 115 37.97 14.92 2.20
N ARG A 116 37.82 14.02 3.19
CA ARG A 116 38.87 13.70 4.15
C ARG A 116 40.15 13.24 3.47
N LYS A 117 40.04 12.25 2.56
CA LYS A 117 41.18 11.75 1.77
C LYS A 117 41.76 12.80 0.83
N LEU A 118 40.92 13.68 0.26
CA LEU A 118 41.37 14.76 -0.60
C LEU A 118 42.24 15.76 0.19
N LYS A 119 41.77 16.18 1.37
CA LYS A 119 42.47 17.11 2.28
C LYS A 119 43.77 16.54 2.84
N GLU A 120 43.83 15.23 3.10
CA GLU A 120 45.07 14.54 3.50
C GLU A 120 46.14 14.56 2.39
N ARG A 121 45.72 14.53 1.12
CA ARG A 121 46.62 14.58 -0.04
C ARG A 121 46.99 16.02 -0.41
N GLU A 122 46.03 16.93 -0.30
CA GLU A 122 46.16 18.32 -0.70
C GLU A 122 45.61 19.24 0.42
N PRO A 123 46.49 19.72 1.33
CA PRO A 123 46.09 20.51 2.49
C PRO A 123 45.41 21.85 2.16
N SER A 124 45.57 22.36 0.93
CA SER A 124 44.91 23.57 0.42
C SER A 124 43.44 23.38 0.07
N THR A 125 42.93 22.14 0.11
CA THR A 125 41.52 21.82 -0.17
C THR A 125 40.58 22.61 0.77
N PRO A 126 39.60 23.37 0.25
CA PRO A 126 38.60 24.05 1.06
C PRO A 126 37.77 23.07 1.89
N ASP A 127 37.63 23.34 3.19
CA ASP A 127 36.82 22.54 4.11
C ASP A 127 35.79 23.44 4.79
N PRO A 128 34.62 23.66 4.15
CA PRO A 128 33.62 24.55 4.70
C PRO A 128 33.02 23.97 5.98
N GLU A 129 32.78 24.83 6.95
CA GLU A 129 32.04 24.50 8.16
C GLU A 129 30.54 24.63 7.90
N VAL A 130 29.77 23.57 8.21
CA VAL A 130 28.34 23.47 7.88
C VAL A 130 27.51 23.26 9.14
N ASP A 131 26.32 23.86 9.15
CA ASP A 131 25.30 23.66 10.18
C ASP A 131 24.34 22.55 9.74
N LEU A 132 24.36 21.41 10.44
CA LEU A 132 23.56 20.23 10.12
C LEU A 132 22.16 20.27 10.74
N THR A 133 21.84 21.30 11.53
CA THR A 133 20.54 21.38 12.21
C THR A 133 19.38 21.39 11.22
N GLY A 134 19.54 22.05 10.06
CA GLY A 134 18.55 22.04 8.98
C GLY A 134 18.40 20.68 8.31
N VAL A 135 19.52 19.99 8.05
CA VAL A 135 19.53 18.64 7.44
C VAL A 135 18.87 17.63 8.38
N TYR A 136 19.21 17.68 9.66
CA TYR A 136 18.62 16.79 10.67
C TYR A 136 17.10 17.01 10.81
N PHE A 137 16.63 18.26 10.75
CA PHE A 137 15.20 18.57 10.72
C PHE A 137 14.51 17.96 9.50
N ALA A 138 15.08 18.10 8.31
CA ALA A 138 14.55 17.48 7.09
C ALA A 138 14.51 15.96 7.20
N VAL A 139 15.56 15.34 7.76
CA VAL A 139 15.59 13.90 8.04
C VAL A 139 14.43 13.49 8.98
N CYS A 140 14.17 14.23 10.05
CA CYS A 140 13.06 13.93 10.95
C CYS A 140 11.71 13.93 10.23
N LEU A 141 11.47 14.92 9.35
CA LEU A 141 10.22 15.00 8.57
C LEU A 141 10.10 13.86 7.56
N VAL A 142 11.17 13.53 6.84
CA VAL A 142 11.18 12.43 5.86
C VAL A 142 10.96 11.10 6.57
N SER A 143 11.66 10.86 7.68
CA SER A 143 11.50 9.64 8.47
C SER A 143 10.09 9.52 9.08
N ALA A 144 9.46 10.65 9.45
CA ALA A 144 8.09 10.66 9.95
C ALA A 144 7.04 10.28 8.88
N GLY A 145 7.39 10.36 7.59
CA GLY A 145 6.53 9.97 6.46
C GLY A 145 6.61 8.49 6.08
N ILE A 146 7.54 7.72 6.66
CA ILE A 146 7.73 6.30 6.34
C ILE A 146 6.57 5.42 6.82
N PRO A 147 6.03 5.61 8.04
CA PRO A 147 4.78 4.97 8.41
C PRO A 147 3.70 5.50 7.47
N ASN A 148 3.29 4.68 6.49
CA ASN A 148 2.42 5.03 5.35
C ASN A 148 0.96 5.27 5.79
N MET A 149 0.77 6.14 6.78
CA MET A 149 -0.52 6.62 7.26
C MET A 149 -0.89 7.86 6.41
N ARG A 150 -1.70 7.63 5.38
CA ARG A 150 -2.19 8.67 4.45
C ARG A 150 -3.29 9.50 5.09
N ASP A 151 -2.90 10.42 5.95
CA ASP A 151 -3.81 11.28 6.72
C ASP A 151 -3.52 12.75 6.45
N GLU A 152 -4.57 13.57 6.34
CA GLU A 152 -4.48 15.01 6.11
C GLU A 152 -3.72 15.72 7.25
N LEU A 153 -3.79 15.17 8.46
CA LEU A 153 -3.04 15.67 9.61
C LEU A 153 -1.53 15.59 9.45
N PHE A 154 -1.02 14.62 8.68
CA PHE A 154 0.42 14.55 8.37
C PHE A 154 0.85 15.75 7.55
N TYR A 155 0.10 16.06 6.48
CA TYR A 155 0.39 17.20 5.62
C TYR A 155 0.33 18.51 6.41
N ALA A 156 -0.72 18.70 7.21
CA ALA A 156 -0.86 19.85 8.09
C ALA A 156 0.32 20.00 9.07
N GLY A 157 0.75 18.91 9.70
CA GLY A 157 1.89 18.91 10.62
C GLY A 157 3.22 19.28 9.95
N VAL A 158 3.50 18.74 8.76
CA VAL A 158 4.69 19.11 7.98
C VAL A 158 4.65 20.59 7.60
N VAL A 159 3.50 21.08 7.10
CA VAL A 159 3.32 22.50 6.76
C VAL A 159 3.55 23.39 7.96
N LEU A 160 3.02 23.06 9.14
CA LEU A 160 3.20 23.85 10.36
C LEU A 160 4.67 23.88 10.82
N LEU A 161 5.37 22.75 10.82
CA LEU A 161 6.77 22.68 11.21
C LEU A 161 7.68 23.44 10.22
N VAL A 162 7.43 23.30 8.92
CA VAL A 162 8.16 24.05 7.88
C VAL A 162 7.84 25.54 7.97
N ALA A 163 6.57 25.90 8.22
CA ALA A 163 6.16 27.28 8.44
C ALA A 163 6.88 27.90 9.64
N TRP A 164 7.02 27.16 10.74
CA TRP A 164 7.77 27.61 11.92
C TRP A 164 9.26 27.82 11.60
N ALA A 165 9.88 26.89 10.85
CA ALA A 165 11.26 27.03 10.39
C ALA A 165 11.45 28.27 9.49
N LEU A 166 10.55 28.47 8.52
CA LEU A 166 10.59 29.60 7.60
C LEU A 166 10.27 30.94 8.26
N ALA A 167 9.38 30.95 9.27
CA ALA A 167 9.07 32.15 10.03
C ALA A 167 10.30 32.67 10.78
N ALA A 168 11.14 31.77 11.30
CA ALA A 168 12.40 32.14 11.94
C ALA A 168 13.46 32.67 10.94
N ALA A 169 13.37 32.25 9.68
CA ALA A 169 14.22 32.71 8.58
C ALA A 169 13.68 33.96 7.86
N ARG A 170 12.50 34.46 8.24
CA ARG A 170 11.82 35.54 7.51
C ARG A 170 12.63 36.85 7.58
N PRO A 171 12.88 37.53 6.44
CA PRO A 171 13.49 38.85 6.45
C PRO A 171 12.57 39.87 7.13
N LYS A 172 13.13 40.66 8.06
CA LYS A 172 12.39 41.63 8.87
C LYS A 172 11.63 42.68 8.06
N HIS A 173 12.08 42.94 6.83
CA HIS A 173 11.50 43.95 5.93
C HIS A 173 10.34 43.43 5.08
N ALA A 174 10.10 42.12 5.02
CA ALA A 174 8.98 41.57 4.27
C ALA A 174 7.66 41.82 5.02
N LEU A 175 6.57 42.12 4.32
CA LEU A 175 5.23 42.24 4.91
C LEU A 175 4.74 40.88 5.44
N ALA A 176 4.28 40.83 6.68
CA ALA A 176 3.84 39.58 7.32
C ALA A 176 2.69 38.92 6.56
N GLY A 177 1.73 39.72 6.08
CA GLY A 177 0.59 39.24 5.30
C GLY A 177 1.00 38.64 3.96
N ALA A 178 1.94 39.27 3.24
CA ALA A 178 2.43 38.75 1.97
C ALA A 178 3.20 37.42 2.14
N TRP A 179 4.01 37.31 3.20
CA TRP A 179 4.68 36.07 3.55
C TRP A 179 3.67 34.96 3.90
N ALA A 180 2.68 35.25 4.74
CA ALA A 180 1.64 34.29 5.10
C ALA A 180 0.80 33.85 3.87
N ALA A 181 0.43 34.79 3.00
CA ALA A 181 -0.28 34.49 1.76
C ALA A 181 0.54 33.60 0.83
N SER A 182 1.85 33.86 0.68
CA SER A 182 2.73 33.02 -0.13
C SER A 182 2.86 31.60 0.43
N LEU A 183 2.92 31.45 1.76
CA LEU A 183 2.99 30.17 2.43
C LEU A 183 1.69 29.38 2.26
N ILE A 184 0.53 30.03 2.44
CA ILE A 184 -0.78 29.41 2.21
C ILE A 184 -0.93 28.99 0.75
N GLY A 185 -0.53 29.83 -0.20
CA GLY A 185 -0.54 29.50 -1.63
C GLY A 185 0.35 28.31 -1.95
N ALA A 186 1.57 28.27 -1.40
CA ALA A 186 2.50 27.14 -1.58
C ALA A 186 1.95 25.84 -0.96
N ALA A 187 1.32 25.91 0.22
CA ALA A 187 0.68 24.75 0.84
C ALA A 187 -0.53 24.26 0.01
N GLY A 188 -1.36 25.17 -0.51
CA GLY A 188 -2.49 24.81 -1.37
C GLY A 188 -2.03 24.13 -2.67
N LEU A 189 -1.05 24.72 -3.36
CA LEU A 189 -0.47 24.15 -4.58
C LEU A 189 0.22 22.80 -4.30
N GLY A 190 0.96 22.69 -3.20
CA GLY A 190 1.62 21.45 -2.80
C GLY A 190 0.62 20.32 -2.51
N TYR A 191 -0.49 20.62 -1.84
CA TYR A 191 -1.56 19.66 -1.59
C TYR A 191 -2.23 19.21 -2.90
N GLY A 192 -2.52 20.15 -3.80
CA GLY A 192 -3.05 19.86 -5.13
C GLY A 192 -2.11 18.97 -5.96
N ALA A 193 -0.81 19.30 -5.99
CA ALA A 193 0.20 18.50 -6.67
C ALA A 193 0.33 17.09 -6.07
N HIS A 194 0.28 16.96 -4.74
CA HIS A 194 0.32 15.67 -4.06
C HIS A 194 -0.87 14.78 -4.44
N LYS A 195 -2.09 15.33 -4.45
CA LYS A 195 -3.29 14.61 -4.91
C LYS A 195 -3.19 14.22 -6.39
N GLY A 196 -2.81 15.16 -7.25
CA GLY A 196 -2.66 14.90 -8.68
C GLY A 196 -1.62 13.82 -8.99
N LEU A 197 -0.51 13.79 -8.25
CA LEU A 197 0.51 12.74 -8.41
C LEU A 197 -0.01 11.37 -7.97
N ALA A 198 -0.82 11.31 -6.90
CA ALA A 198 -1.44 10.07 -6.45
C ALA A 198 -2.46 9.54 -7.47
N GLU A 199 -3.25 10.42 -8.09
CA GLU A 199 -4.19 10.07 -9.16
C GLU A 199 -3.47 9.64 -10.45
N LEU A 200 -2.38 10.32 -10.81
CA LEU A 200 -1.53 9.95 -11.94
C LEU A 200 -0.89 8.57 -11.70
N GLN A 201 -0.36 8.33 -10.49
CA GLN A 201 0.20 7.04 -10.12
C GLN A 201 -0.86 5.94 -10.22
N ALA A 202 -2.07 6.15 -9.70
CA ALA A 202 -3.16 5.18 -9.81
C ALA A 202 -3.54 4.91 -11.29
N SER A 203 -3.53 5.94 -12.12
CA SER A 203 -3.81 5.83 -13.56
C SER A 203 -2.72 5.04 -14.30
N ILE A 204 -1.44 5.28 -13.98
CA ILE A 204 -0.31 4.53 -14.53
C ILE A 204 -0.33 3.09 -14.04
N GLU A 205 -0.60 2.85 -12.76
CA GLU A 205 -0.74 1.50 -12.20
C GLU A 205 -1.84 0.72 -12.92
N ASN A 206 -2.99 1.35 -13.20
CA ASN A 206 -4.07 0.75 -13.97
C ASN A 206 -3.69 0.47 -15.43
N TRP A 207 -2.89 1.33 -16.06
CA TRP A 207 -2.40 1.14 -17.43
C TRP A 207 -1.35 0.02 -17.54
N VAL A 208 -0.44 -0.05 -16.57
CA VAL A 208 0.67 -1.04 -16.50
C VAL A 208 0.23 -2.37 -15.85
N SER A 209 -0.97 -2.43 -15.29
CA SER A 209 -1.54 -3.64 -14.65
C SER A 209 -1.48 -4.87 -15.55
N GLY A 210 -1.58 -4.71 -16.87
CA GLY A 210 -1.45 -5.82 -17.83
C GLY A 210 -0.07 -6.50 -17.86
N TRP A 211 0.99 -5.84 -17.40
CA TRP A 211 2.36 -6.38 -17.33
C TRP A 211 2.78 -6.83 -15.93
N VAL A 212 2.25 -6.20 -14.87
CA VAL A 212 2.58 -6.57 -13.47
C VAL A 212 1.66 -7.67 -12.93
N LEU A 213 0.44 -7.81 -13.45
CA LEU A 213 -0.52 -8.84 -13.05
C LEU A 213 -0.52 -10.05 -14.00
N SER A 214 0.23 -10.02 -15.11
CA SER A 214 0.27 -11.13 -16.08
C SER A 214 0.88 -12.43 -15.54
N GLY A 215 1.53 -12.39 -14.37
CA GLY A 215 2.06 -13.55 -13.67
C GLY A 215 1.12 -14.13 -12.61
N LEU A 216 0.00 -13.47 -12.30
CA LEU A 216 -0.98 -13.97 -11.33
C LEU A 216 -1.99 -14.93 -12.00
N ALA A 217 -2.29 -16.07 -11.37
CA ALA A 217 -3.34 -17.01 -11.76
C ALA A 217 -4.75 -16.39 -11.72
N ALA A 218 -4.94 -15.27 -11.01
CA ALA A 218 -6.14 -14.45 -11.17
C ALA A 218 -5.83 -12.97 -11.24
N ASP A 219 -6.43 -12.32 -12.23
CA ASP A 219 -6.37 -10.89 -12.48
C ASP A 219 -7.68 -10.25 -11.98
N PRO A 220 -7.63 -9.22 -11.11
CA PRO A 220 -8.83 -8.55 -10.58
C PRO A 220 -9.63 -7.81 -11.66
N TYR A 221 -9.05 -7.55 -12.84
CA TYR A 221 -9.69 -6.78 -13.91
C TYR A 221 -10.21 -7.63 -15.05
N ARG A 222 -9.71 -8.85 -15.23
CA ARG A 222 -10.12 -9.71 -16.33
C ARG A 222 -10.03 -11.20 -15.98
N SER A 223 -10.92 -11.98 -16.57
CA SER A 223 -10.84 -13.44 -16.59
C SER A 223 -11.16 -13.94 -17.99
N SER A 224 -10.22 -14.65 -18.61
CA SER A 224 -10.47 -15.30 -19.89
C SER A 224 -11.03 -16.68 -19.65
N THR A 225 -12.06 -17.03 -20.39
CA THR A 225 -12.73 -18.33 -20.33
C THR A 225 -12.48 -19.11 -21.62
N ASP A 226 -12.53 -20.43 -21.54
CA ASP A 226 -12.44 -21.32 -22.71
C ASP A 226 -13.82 -21.63 -23.30
N LEU A 227 -14.74 -20.66 -23.25
CA LEU A 227 -16.11 -20.78 -23.78
C LEU A 227 -16.08 -21.22 -25.25
N GLY A 228 -16.65 -22.40 -25.52
CA GLY A 228 -16.70 -22.97 -26.88
C GLY A 228 -15.45 -23.70 -27.33
N SER A 229 -14.44 -23.88 -26.48
CA SER A 229 -13.31 -24.76 -26.78
C SER A 229 -13.78 -26.19 -27.01
N VAL A 230 -13.13 -26.87 -27.97
CA VAL A 230 -13.42 -28.26 -28.34
C VAL A 230 -12.38 -29.16 -27.68
N GLY A 231 -12.82 -30.33 -27.20
CA GLY A 231 -11.97 -31.26 -26.47
C GLY A 231 -12.21 -31.22 -24.97
N ARG A 232 -11.23 -31.68 -24.20
CA ARG A 232 -11.30 -31.83 -22.75
C ARG A 232 -10.57 -30.69 -22.04
N LEU A 233 -11.24 -30.07 -21.06
CA LEU A 233 -10.60 -29.16 -20.11
C LEU A 233 -9.59 -29.93 -19.25
N LYS A 234 -8.34 -29.45 -19.23
CA LYS A 234 -7.28 -30.05 -18.43
C LYS A 234 -7.37 -29.53 -17.00
N GLU A 235 -7.37 -30.44 -16.05
CA GLU A 235 -7.27 -30.12 -14.64
C GLU A 235 -5.81 -29.86 -14.26
N ASP A 236 -5.59 -28.93 -13.34
CA ASP A 236 -4.31 -28.70 -12.69
C ASP A 236 -4.42 -29.25 -11.26
N GLU A 237 -3.56 -30.21 -10.90
CA GLU A 237 -3.53 -30.86 -9.58
C GLU A 237 -2.76 -30.03 -8.53
N THR A 238 -2.43 -28.79 -8.87
CA THR A 238 -1.73 -27.87 -7.97
C THR A 238 -2.63 -27.41 -6.81
N ILE A 239 -2.12 -27.54 -5.58
CA ILE A 239 -2.76 -26.92 -4.41
C ILE A 239 -2.61 -25.39 -4.53
N VAL A 240 -3.71 -24.69 -4.72
CA VAL A 240 -3.76 -23.21 -4.78
C VAL A 240 -4.13 -22.57 -3.44
N LEU A 241 -4.83 -23.31 -2.58
CA LEU A 241 -5.41 -22.80 -1.34
C LEU A 241 -5.59 -23.93 -0.32
N ARG A 242 -5.44 -23.61 0.96
CA ARG A 242 -5.87 -24.48 2.08
C ARG A 242 -6.75 -23.68 3.02
N VAL A 243 -7.88 -24.26 3.42
CA VAL A 243 -8.85 -23.65 4.33
C VAL A 243 -8.93 -24.49 5.60
N TYR A 244 -8.75 -23.84 6.74
CA TYR A 244 -8.79 -24.45 8.06
C TYR A 244 -9.96 -23.83 8.83
N ALA A 245 -11.01 -24.64 9.03
CA ALA A 245 -12.20 -24.26 9.77
C ALA A 245 -12.85 -25.50 10.42
N PRO A 246 -13.68 -25.32 11.46
CA PRO A 246 -14.50 -26.40 12.00
C PRO A 246 -15.37 -27.06 10.93
N GLU A 247 -15.63 -28.36 11.04
CA GLU A 247 -16.40 -29.11 10.03
C GLU A 247 -17.83 -28.58 9.83
N GLN A 248 -18.45 -28.11 10.91
CA GLN A 248 -19.76 -27.42 10.89
C GLN A 248 -19.78 -26.16 10.01
N ASP A 249 -18.62 -25.55 9.73
CA ASP A 249 -18.46 -24.37 8.89
C ASP A 249 -18.07 -24.70 7.44
N ALA A 250 -17.83 -25.97 7.11
CA ALA A 250 -17.35 -26.35 5.78
C ALA A 250 -18.33 -25.96 4.66
N GLY A 251 -19.64 -26.03 4.92
CA GLY A 251 -20.68 -25.70 3.94
C GLY A 251 -20.63 -24.25 3.45
N ARG A 252 -20.43 -23.29 4.36
CA ARG A 252 -20.35 -21.85 4.02
C ARG A 252 -19.03 -21.46 3.34
N LEU A 253 -17.98 -22.25 3.52
CA LEU A 253 -16.64 -22.00 2.98
C LEU A 253 -16.40 -22.65 1.60
N ARG A 254 -17.44 -23.23 0.99
CA ARG A 254 -17.36 -23.81 -0.36
C ARG A 254 -17.22 -22.77 -1.46
N LEU A 255 -17.70 -21.55 -1.22
CA LEU A 255 -17.64 -20.44 -2.17
C LEU A 255 -16.79 -19.32 -1.57
N LEU A 256 -15.58 -19.19 -2.11
CA LEU A 256 -14.66 -18.12 -1.77
C LEU A 256 -14.56 -17.17 -2.95
N HIS A 257 -14.88 -15.90 -2.69
CA HIS A 257 -14.84 -14.84 -3.66
C HIS A 257 -13.40 -14.36 -3.88
N ARG A 258 -12.98 -14.24 -5.14
CA ARG A 258 -11.68 -13.65 -5.53
C ARG A 258 -11.86 -12.38 -6.33
N ALA A 259 -12.80 -12.38 -7.28
CA ALA A 259 -13.13 -11.26 -8.14
C ALA A 259 -14.55 -11.42 -8.68
N SER A 260 -15.16 -10.29 -9.04
CA SER A 260 -16.36 -10.25 -9.89
C SER A 260 -16.07 -9.38 -11.10
N PHE A 261 -16.81 -9.64 -12.19
CA PHE A 261 -16.66 -8.97 -13.46
C PHE A 261 -18.04 -8.49 -13.95
N THR A 262 -18.07 -7.36 -14.64
CA THR A 262 -19.33 -6.68 -15.00
C THR A 262 -19.66 -6.81 -16.48
N SER A 263 -18.68 -7.02 -17.35
CA SER A 263 -18.90 -7.07 -18.80
C SER A 263 -18.19 -8.24 -19.46
N LEU A 264 -18.86 -8.91 -20.39
CA LEU A 264 -18.29 -9.96 -21.24
C LEU A 264 -17.91 -9.37 -22.61
N ARG A 265 -16.67 -9.60 -23.07
CA ARG A 265 -16.24 -9.31 -24.45
C ARG A 265 -15.57 -10.52 -25.07
N GLY A 266 -16.23 -11.11 -26.07
CA GLY A 266 -15.81 -12.40 -26.62
C GLY A 266 -15.86 -13.44 -25.52
N ASN A 267 -14.71 -14.00 -25.16
CA ASN A 267 -14.57 -14.98 -24.07
C ASN A 267 -13.96 -14.40 -22.80
N THR A 268 -13.74 -13.08 -22.73
CA THR A 268 -13.09 -12.44 -21.59
C THR A 268 -14.10 -11.62 -20.79
N TRP A 269 -14.25 -11.99 -19.52
CA TRP A 269 -14.93 -11.19 -18.52
C TRP A 269 -14.02 -10.05 -18.05
N ILE A 270 -14.57 -8.85 -17.89
CA ILE A 270 -13.84 -7.63 -17.56
C ILE A 270 -14.57 -6.91 -16.42
N ALA A 271 -13.82 -6.51 -15.39
CA ALA A 271 -14.29 -5.60 -14.35
C ALA A 271 -14.03 -4.15 -14.78
N ARG A 272 -15.09 -3.45 -15.20
CA ARG A 272 -15.00 -2.03 -15.57
C ARG A 272 -15.13 -1.13 -14.35
N ASN A 273 -14.46 0.02 -14.38
CA ASN A 273 -14.56 1.05 -13.34
C ASN A 273 -14.34 0.51 -11.91
N ALA A 274 -13.38 -0.41 -11.77
CA ALA A 274 -13.10 -1.12 -10.53
C ALA A 274 -11.74 -0.74 -9.94
N PRO A 275 -11.43 0.54 -9.69
CA PRO A 275 -10.11 0.95 -9.22
C PRO A 275 -9.76 0.24 -7.91
N MET A 276 -8.52 -0.25 -7.82
CA MET A 276 -8.01 -0.89 -6.61
C MET A 276 -7.56 0.18 -5.62
N ALA A 277 -8.37 0.43 -4.60
CA ALA A 277 -8.07 1.38 -3.53
C ALA A 277 -7.23 0.72 -2.43
N PRO A 278 -6.17 1.38 -1.91
CA PRO A 278 -5.39 0.83 -0.81
C PRO A 278 -6.19 0.84 0.49
N LEU A 279 -6.12 -0.26 1.24
CA LEU A 279 -6.63 -0.33 2.60
C LEU A 279 -5.57 0.13 3.60
N GLN A 280 -6.01 0.63 4.74
CA GLN A 280 -5.12 1.02 5.84
C GLN A 280 -5.03 -0.13 6.85
N ALA A 281 -3.80 -0.51 7.20
CA ALA A 281 -3.56 -1.47 8.27
C ALA A 281 -3.88 -0.85 9.63
N GLU A 282 -4.32 -1.67 10.58
CA GLU A 282 -4.43 -1.28 11.99
C GLU A 282 -3.03 -1.10 12.61
N ALA A 283 -2.97 -0.64 13.86
CA ALA A 283 -1.72 -0.29 14.54
C ALA A 283 -0.73 -1.47 14.68
N ASP A 284 -1.22 -2.70 14.59
CA ASP A 284 -0.42 -3.93 14.62
C ASP A 284 0.31 -4.22 13.29
N GLY A 285 -0.04 -3.53 12.21
CA GLY A 285 0.52 -3.73 10.87
C GLY A 285 0.16 -5.06 10.21
N THR A 286 -0.74 -5.87 10.78
CA THR A 286 -1.13 -7.20 10.25
C THR A 286 -2.63 -7.41 10.16
N THR A 287 -3.41 -6.48 10.71
CA THR A 287 -4.87 -6.49 10.65
C THR A 287 -5.36 -5.44 9.67
N TRP A 288 -6.32 -5.81 8.84
CA TRP A 288 -6.92 -4.98 7.80
C TRP A 288 -8.43 -5.03 7.92
N ARG A 289 -9.04 -3.87 8.13
CA ARG A 289 -10.49 -3.74 8.27
C ARG A 289 -11.12 -3.44 6.92
N LEU A 290 -12.12 -4.22 6.54
CA LEU A 290 -12.82 -4.09 5.25
C LEU A 290 -14.19 -3.44 5.45
N SER A 291 -14.85 -3.72 6.57
CA SER A 291 -16.14 -3.15 6.95
C SER A 291 -16.17 -2.80 8.44
N ALA A 292 -17.11 -1.93 8.83
CA ALA A 292 -17.36 -1.55 10.22
C ALA A 292 -18.15 -2.60 11.01
N ALA A 293 -18.72 -3.61 10.34
CA ALA A 293 -19.51 -4.66 10.98
C ALA A 293 -18.65 -5.53 11.92
N ALA A 294 -19.28 -6.01 13.00
CA ALA A 294 -18.60 -6.87 13.97
C ALA A 294 -18.33 -8.26 13.37
N PRO A 295 -17.15 -8.85 13.63
CA PRO A 295 -16.85 -10.21 13.20
C PRO A 295 -17.60 -11.25 14.07
N GLN A 296 -18.22 -12.25 13.45
CA GLN A 296 -18.88 -13.36 14.16
C GLN A 296 -18.17 -14.69 13.97
N GLN A 297 -17.58 -14.93 12.80
CA GLN A 297 -16.95 -16.21 12.47
C GLN A 297 -15.56 -15.99 11.90
N ARG A 298 -14.71 -17.02 11.93
CA ARG A 298 -13.34 -16.97 11.42
C ARG A 298 -12.99 -18.22 10.63
N ALA A 299 -12.19 -18.06 9.59
CA ALA A 299 -11.56 -19.15 8.86
C ALA A 299 -10.10 -18.81 8.63
N ARG A 300 -9.18 -19.73 8.95
CA ARG A 300 -7.76 -19.56 8.64
C ARG A 300 -7.54 -20.08 7.23
N ILE A 301 -6.94 -19.27 6.39
CA ILE A 301 -6.70 -19.58 4.98
C ILE A 301 -5.21 -19.41 4.69
N VAL A 302 -4.68 -20.32 3.89
CA VAL A 302 -3.29 -20.27 3.41
C VAL A 302 -3.35 -20.34 1.90
N THR A 303 -2.94 -19.26 1.23
CA THR A 303 -2.99 -19.14 -0.24
C THR A 303 -1.59 -19.23 -0.81
N ARG A 304 -1.49 -19.84 -2.00
CA ARG A 304 -0.29 -19.73 -2.80
C ARG A 304 -0.13 -18.29 -3.29
N LEU A 305 1.10 -17.80 -3.30
CA LEU A 305 1.49 -16.49 -3.80
C LEU A 305 2.23 -16.66 -5.13
N GLU A 306 2.08 -15.68 -6.00
CA GLU A 306 2.81 -15.59 -7.28
C GLU A 306 3.49 -14.22 -7.30
N ASP A 307 4.80 -14.23 -7.46
CA ASP A 307 5.65 -13.05 -7.31
C ASP A 307 5.43 -12.30 -5.97
N GLY A 308 5.14 -13.07 -4.90
CA GLY A 308 4.88 -12.54 -3.57
C GLY A 308 3.49 -11.92 -3.38
N LYS A 309 2.61 -12.00 -4.39
CA LYS A 309 1.27 -11.41 -4.36
C LYS A 309 0.19 -12.47 -4.50
N ALA A 310 -1.01 -12.16 -4.02
CA ALA A 310 -2.18 -12.97 -4.31
C ALA A 310 -3.46 -12.13 -4.30
N LEU A 311 -4.35 -12.47 -5.22
CA LEU A 311 -5.76 -12.10 -5.11
C LEU A 311 -6.44 -13.05 -4.12
N LEU A 312 -6.72 -12.56 -2.91
CA LEU A 312 -7.19 -13.35 -1.78
C LEU A 312 -8.57 -13.94 -2.07
N ALA A 313 -8.76 -15.20 -1.64
CA ALA A 313 -10.02 -15.92 -1.74
C ALA A 313 -10.77 -15.77 -0.41
N LEU A 314 -11.77 -14.89 -0.39
CA LEU A 314 -12.47 -14.48 0.82
C LEU A 314 -13.87 -15.09 0.89
N PRO A 315 -14.30 -15.61 2.05
CA PRO A 315 -15.70 -15.92 2.26
C PRO A 315 -16.57 -14.67 2.07
N ALA A 316 -17.80 -14.85 1.59
CA ALA A 316 -18.76 -13.76 1.54
C ALA A 316 -18.98 -13.13 2.93
N GLY A 317 -19.10 -11.80 2.97
CA GLY A 317 -19.26 -11.05 4.21
C GLY A 317 -17.97 -10.94 5.04
N THR A 318 -16.77 -11.10 4.46
CA THR A 318 -15.52 -10.86 5.21
C THR A 318 -15.41 -9.39 5.60
N VAL A 319 -15.38 -9.11 6.91
CA VAL A 319 -15.35 -7.76 7.49
C VAL A 319 -13.94 -7.36 7.95
N ARG A 320 -13.11 -8.35 8.30
CA ARG A 320 -11.76 -8.14 8.81
C ARG A 320 -10.82 -9.26 8.37
N LEU A 321 -9.59 -8.89 8.05
CA LEU A 321 -8.47 -9.79 7.81
C LEU A 321 -7.47 -9.62 8.94
N SER A 322 -7.07 -10.71 9.60
CA SER A 322 -6.08 -10.67 10.68
C SER A 322 -4.94 -11.66 10.42
N GLY A 323 -3.78 -11.41 11.02
CA GLY A 323 -2.58 -12.23 10.78
C GLY A 323 -2.11 -12.23 9.33
N LEU A 324 -2.36 -11.13 8.61
CA LEU A 324 -1.97 -10.91 7.23
C LEU A 324 -0.79 -9.92 7.19
N PRO A 325 0.47 -10.39 7.22
CA PRO A 325 1.65 -9.53 7.20
C PRO A 325 1.94 -9.03 5.78
N ALA A 326 0.99 -8.31 5.18
CA ALA A 326 1.15 -7.74 3.85
C ALA A 326 1.91 -6.39 3.91
N ALA A 327 2.74 -6.10 2.91
CA ALA A 327 3.32 -4.77 2.69
C ALA A 327 2.26 -3.79 2.19
N SER A 328 1.30 -4.27 1.39
CA SER A 328 0.13 -3.50 0.98
C SER A 328 -1.06 -4.43 0.72
N VAL A 329 -2.26 -3.92 1.00
CA VAL A 329 -3.52 -4.54 0.59
C VAL A 329 -4.32 -3.50 -0.18
N LYS A 330 -4.82 -3.88 -1.35
CA LYS A 330 -5.71 -3.07 -2.17
C LYS A 330 -7.00 -3.84 -2.40
N ARG A 331 -8.12 -3.14 -2.43
CA ARG A 331 -9.44 -3.72 -2.67
C ARG A 331 -10.22 -2.87 -3.66
N ASN A 332 -10.98 -3.51 -4.56
CA ASN A 332 -11.92 -2.81 -5.42
C ASN A 332 -13.36 -2.91 -4.89
N VAL A 333 -14.24 -2.13 -5.53
CA VAL A 333 -15.67 -2.04 -5.23
C VAL A 333 -16.44 -3.36 -5.45
N PHE A 334 -15.86 -4.31 -6.18
CA PHE A 334 -16.43 -5.63 -6.43
C PHE A 334 -15.88 -6.71 -5.49
N GLY A 335 -15.14 -6.31 -4.44
CA GLY A 335 -14.63 -7.21 -3.40
C GLY A 335 -13.31 -7.91 -3.72
N ALA A 336 -12.74 -7.69 -4.90
CA ALA A 336 -11.45 -8.26 -5.25
C ALA A 336 -10.35 -7.64 -4.36
N THR A 337 -9.65 -8.48 -3.60
CA THR A 337 -8.67 -8.03 -2.59
C THR A 337 -7.28 -8.56 -2.93
N LEU A 338 -6.40 -7.66 -3.37
CA LEU A 338 -5.01 -7.96 -3.72
C LEU A 338 -4.10 -7.66 -2.54
N ALA A 339 -3.32 -8.65 -2.12
CA ALA A 339 -2.33 -8.49 -1.06
C ALA A 339 -0.91 -8.77 -1.58
N ASP A 340 0.05 -7.98 -1.11
CA ASP A 340 1.47 -8.14 -1.35
C ASP A 340 2.13 -8.62 -0.05
N LEU A 341 2.45 -9.91 0.05
CA LEU A 341 2.98 -10.53 1.27
C LEU A 341 4.47 -10.89 1.15
N GLY A 342 4.97 -11.16 -0.06
CA GLY A 342 6.27 -11.76 -0.29
C GLY A 342 6.32 -13.27 0.02
N GLY A 343 7.22 -13.98 -0.66
CA GLY A 343 7.36 -15.45 -0.54
C GLY A 343 6.38 -16.24 -1.40
N ASP A 344 6.24 -17.54 -1.12
CA ASP A 344 5.48 -18.48 -1.96
C ASP A 344 4.09 -18.82 -1.40
N TRP A 345 3.88 -18.64 -0.09
CA TRP A 345 2.63 -18.95 0.61
C TRP A 345 2.33 -17.90 1.67
N GLY A 346 1.06 -17.46 1.71
CA GLY A 346 0.59 -16.40 2.60
C GLY A 346 -0.53 -16.88 3.51
N PRO A 347 -0.36 -16.88 4.84
CA PRO A 347 -1.46 -17.11 5.78
C PRO A 347 -2.27 -15.83 5.98
N TYR A 348 -3.57 -16.00 6.21
CA TYR A 348 -4.46 -14.96 6.72
C TYR A 348 -5.65 -15.58 7.42
N VAL A 349 -6.29 -14.82 8.30
CA VAL A 349 -7.55 -15.19 8.94
C VAL A 349 -8.63 -14.27 8.38
N ALA A 350 -9.61 -14.87 7.69
CA ALA A 350 -10.79 -14.16 7.23
C ALA A 350 -11.86 -14.22 8.32
N GLU A 351 -12.27 -13.06 8.81
CA GLU A 351 -13.33 -12.92 9.79
C GLU A 351 -14.57 -12.36 9.11
N THR A 352 -15.67 -13.12 9.19
CA THR A 352 -16.91 -12.81 8.48
C THR A 352 -17.95 -12.23 9.40
N GLY A 353 -18.79 -11.38 8.83
CA GLY A 353 -20.01 -10.94 9.48
C GLY A 353 -21.14 -10.48 8.59
N ALA A 354 -22.14 -9.89 9.23
CA ALA A 354 -23.34 -9.38 8.55
C ALA A 354 -23.02 -8.07 7.81
N ALA A 355 -22.30 -8.17 6.70
CA ALA A 355 -21.97 -7.06 5.83
C ALA A 355 -22.21 -7.44 4.37
N GLU A 356 -22.94 -6.59 3.67
CA GLU A 356 -22.91 -6.52 2.21
C GLU A 356 -21.77 -5.58 1.82
N ASP A 357 -20.77 -6.11 1.13
CA ASP A 357 -19.47 -5.45 0.95
C ASP A 357 -19.07 -5.36 -0.54
N TYR A 358 -20.09 -5.28 -1.39
CA TYR A 358 -20.00 -5.10 -2.83
C TYR A 358 -20.80 -3.86 -3.24
N ALA A 359 -20.31 -3.14 -4.25
CA ALA A 359 -21.09 -2.07 -4.85
C ALA A 359 -22.41 -2.60 -5.42
N PRO A 360 -23.49 -1.79 -5.35
CA PRO A 360 -24.73 -2.14 -6.01
C PRO A 360 -24.52 -2.25 -7.53
N PRO A 361 -25.37 -3.04 -8.23
CA PRO A 361 -25.32 -3.13 -9.69
C PRO A 361 -25.45 -1.75 -10.34
N GLY A 362 -24.64 -1.49 -11.37
CA GLY A 362 -24.67 -0.28 -12.16
C GLY A 362 -25.10 -0.53 -13.61
N ASP A 363 -25.05 0.52 -14.45
CA ASP A 363 -25.46 0.45 -15.86
C ASP A 363 -24.68 -0.59 -16.68
N GLU A 364 -23.42 -0.85 -16.32
CA GLU A 364 -22.57 -1.85 -16.97
C GLU A 364 -23.08 -3.28 -16.74
N ASP A 365 -23.68 -3.57 -15.58
CA ASP A 365 -24.21 -4.90 -15.23
C ASP A 365 -25.48 -5.25 -16.03
N LEU A 366 -26.08 -4.26 -16.67
CA LEU A 366 -27.26 -4.42 -17.54
C LEU A 366 -26.90 -4.64 -19.01
N GLN A 367 -25.61 -4.60 -19.37
CA GLN A 367 -25.19 -4.71 -20.76
C GLN A 367 -25.08 -6.17 -21.23
N VAL A 368 -25.84 -6.51 -22.26
CA VAL A 368 -25.71 -7.77 -23.00
C VAL A 368 -24.89 -7.54 -24.28
N PRO A 369 -23.84 -8.35 -24.55
CA PRO A 369 -23.04 -8.23 -25.76
C PRO A 369 -23.90 -8.33 -27.02
N GLU A 370 -23.66 -7.46 -28.01
CA GLU A 370 -24.52 -7.34 -29.20
C GLU A 370 -24.74 -8.66 -29.94
N ARG A 371 -23.69 -9.49 -30.04
CA ARG A 371 -23.75 -10.80 -30.71
C ARG A 371 -24.67 -11.79 -30.01
N GLU A 372 -24.87 -11.64 -28.70
CA GLU A 372 -25.65 -12.58 -27.88
C GLU A 372 -27.10 -12.11 -27.70
N ARG A 373 -27.42 -10.84 -28.00
CA ARG A 373 -28.76 -10.26 -27.75
C ARG A 373 -29.90 -11.05 -28.38
N ALA A 374 -29.70 -11.55 -29.60
CA ALA A 374 -30.73 -12.32 -30.30
C ALA A 374 -31.04 -13.66 -29.60
N ALA A 375 -30.01 -14.36 -29.10
CA ALA A 375 -30.17 -15.60 -28.36
C ALA A 375 -30.86 -15.37 -27.01
N PHE A 376 -30.43 -14.37 -26.25
CA PHE A 376 -31.10 -13.99 -25.00
C PHE A 376 -32.55 -13.54 -25.22
N ALA A 377 -32.86 -12.80 -26.29
CA ALA A 377 -34.23 -12.41 -26.60
C ALA A 377 -35.14 -13.63 -26.87
N ARG A 378 -34.62 -14.65 -27.57
CA ARG A 378 -35.32 -15.93 -27.77
C ARG A 378 -35.54 -16.65 -26.44
N LEU A 379 -34.52 -16.74 -25.59
CA LEU A 379 -34.61 -17.36 -24.27
C LEU A 379 -35.65 -16.65 -23.37
N LEU A 380 -35.62 -15.32 -23.31
CA LEU A 380 -36.59 -14.53 -22.54
C LEU A 380 -38.03 -14.78 -22.99
N THR A 381 -38.23 -14.94 -24.30
CA THR A 381 -39.54 -15.26 -24.90
C THR A 381 -39.96 -16.69 -24.57
N HIS A 382 -39.04 -17.65 -24.74
CA HIS A 382 -39.27 -19.07 -24.44
C HIS A 382 -39.67 -19.29 -22.98
N LEU A 383 -38.98 -18.62 -22.05
CA LEU A 383 -39.25 -18.70 -20.62
C LEU A 383 -40.41 -17.79 -20.16
N SER A 384 -40.94 -16.96 -21.07
CA SER A 384 -42.03 -16.02 -20.79
C SER A 384 -41.77 -15.15 -19.56
N LEU A 385 -40.57 -14.57 -19.46
CA LEU A 385 -40.09 -13.87 -18.25
C LEU A 385 -40.61 -12.43 -18.10
N LYS A 386 -41.17 -11.86 -19.17
CA LYS A 386 -41.56 -10.45 -19.20
C LYS A 386 -42.75 -10.18 -18.26
N GLY A 387 -42.59 -9.23 -17.34
CA GLY A 387 -43.64 -8.77 -16.43
C GLY A 387 -43.83 -9.63 -15.17
N LEU A 388 -42.96 -10.62 -14.93
CA LEU A 388 -42.96 -11.41 -13.70
C LEU A 388 -42.21 -10.68 -12.58
N ALA A 389 -42.48 -11.08 -11.34
CA ALA A 389 -41.70 -10.65 -10.19
C ALA A 389 -40.29 -11.27 -10.23
N GLU A 390 -39.29 -10.57 -9.69
CA GLU A 390 -37.87 -10.98 -9.73
C GLU A 390 -37.64 -12.40 -9.22
N GLN A 391 -38.26 -12.77 -8.10
CA GLN A 391 -38.13 -14.11 -7.53
C GLN A 391 -38.65 -15.19 -8.48
N GLU A 392 -39.77 -14.94 -9.15
CA GLU A 392 -40.35 -15.89 -10.10
C GLU A 392 -39.49 -16.00 -11.38
N ILE A 393 -38.86 -14.89 -11.81
CA ILE A 393 -37.89 -14.91 -12.91
C ILE A 393 -36.72 -15.83 -12.56
N LEU A 394 -36.14 -15.67 -11.36
CA LEU A 394 -35.02 -16.50 -10.90
C LEU A 394 -35.39 -17.98 -10.79
N ASP A 395 -36.57 -18.29 -10.29
CA ASP A 395 -37.04 -19.67 -10.15
C ASP A 395 -37.23 -20.34 -11.51
N ARG A 396 -37.80 -19.64 -12.50
CA ARG A 396 -37.95 -20.16 -13.87
C ARG A 396 -36.60 -20.37 -14.56
N ILE A 397 -35.66 -19.44 -14.41
CA ILE A 397 -34.31 -19.57 -14.94
C ILE A 397 -33.62 -20.81 -14.33
N ARG A 398 -33.72 -20.97 -13.00
CA ARG A 398 -33.16 -22.13 -12.30
C ARG A 398 -33.77 -23.44 -12.80
N GLN A 399 -35.08 -23.48 -12.98
CA GLN A 399 -35.78 -24.67 -13.48
C GLN A 399 -35.36 -25.02 -14.92
N HIS A 400 -35.17 -24.03 -15.79
CA HIS A 400 -34.69 -24.25 -17.15
C HIS A 400 -33.30 -24.90 -17.17
N PHE A 401 -32.35 -24.35 -16.39
CA PHE A 401 -30.99 -24.89 -16.35
C PHE A 401 -30.86 -26.21 -15.58
N ALA A 402 -31.87 -26.62 -14.81
CA ALA A 402 -31.87 -27.92 -14.13
C ALA A 402 -31.90 -29.12 -15.10
N ALA A 403 -32.35 -28.92 -16.35
CA ALA A 403 -32.34 -29.95 -17.40
C ALA A 403 -30.95 -30.16 -18.04
N PHE A 404 -29.98 -29.27 -17.77
CA PHE A 404 -28.66 -29.31 -18.38
C PHE A 404 -27.76 -30.30 -17.64
N SER A 405 -26.77 -30.83 -18.35
CA SER A 405 -25.70 -31.66 -17.77
C SER A 405 -24.36 -30.95 -17.81
N TYR A 406 -23.50 -31.23 -16.83
CA TYR A 406 -22.15 -30.69 -16.76
C TYR A 406 -21.14 -31.72 -17.28
N SER A 407 -20.31 -31.32 -18.25
CA SER A 407 -19.24 -32.12 -18.83
C SER A 407 -17.99 -31.27 -19.03
N THR A 408 -16.82 -31.84 -18.74
CA THR A 408 -15.51 -31.21 -19.03
C THR A 408 -15.05 -31.43 -20.46
N TYR A 409 -15.87 -32.09 -21.29
CA TYR A 409 -15.55 -32.46 -22.65
C TYR A 409 -16.65 -32.01 -23.62
N ARG A 410 -16.23 -31.41 -24.74
CA ARG A 410 -17.09 -30.95 -25.83
C ARG A 410 -16.65 -31.58 -27.16
N ASP A 411 -17.58 -32.28 -27.81
CA ASP A 411 -17.31 -33.04 -29.04
C ASP A 411 -17.11 -32.16 -30.28
N ALA A 412 -17.88 -31.08 -30.41
CA ALA A 412 -17.92 -30.29 -31.63
C ALA A 412 -17.99 -28.77 -31.33
N PRO A 413 -17.43 -27.94 -32.21
CA PRO A 413 -17.56 -26.49 -32.11
C PRO A 413 -19.02 -26.06 -32.27
N ALA A 414 -19.31 -24.80 -31.92
CA ALA A 414 -20.61 -24.20 -32.21
C ALA A 414 -20.87 -24.22 -33.73
N PRO A 415 -22.12 -24.44 -34.19
CA PRO A 415 -22.47 -24.38 -35.60
C PRO A 415 -22.07 -23.05 -36.26
N ALA A 416 -21.75 -23.09 -37.54
CA ALA A 416 -21.41 -21.89 -38.30
C ALA A 416 -22.55 -20.86 -38.22
N GLY A 417 -22.23 -19.63 -37.80
CA GLY A 417 -23.21 -18.56 -37.61
C GLY A 417 -23.81 -18.47 -36.20
N SER A 418 -23.48 -19.39 -35.29
CA SER A 418 -23.84 -19.33 -33.87
C SER A 418 -22.61 -19.07 -32.99
N THR A 419 -22.80 -18.34 -31.89
CA THR A 419 -21.77 -18.20 -30.86
C THR A 419 -21.82 -19.41 -29.92
N PRO A 420 -20.72 -19.76 -29.23
CA PRO A 420 -20.76 -20.84 -28.25
C PRO A 420 -21.78 -20.66 -27.13
N LEU A 421 -22.02 -19.41 -26.73
CA LEU A 421 -23.01 -19.07 -25.72
C LEU A 421 -24.44 -19.22 -26.27
N ALA A 422 -24.72 -18.73 -27.47
CA ALA A 422 -26.02 -18.93 -28.11
C ALA A 422 -26.33 -20.42 -28.32
N ASP A 423 -25.36 -21.19 -28.83
CA ASP A 423 -25.48 -22.64 -29.00
C ASP A 423 -25.76 -23.36 -27.67
N PHE A 424 -25.13 -22.93 -26.57
CA PHE A 424 -25.40 -23.45 -25.22
C PHE A 424 -26.82 -23.10 -24.76
N LEU A 425 -27.26 -21.85 -24.90
CA LEU A 425 -28.58 -21.41 -24.44
C LEU A 425 -29.73 -22.04 -25.22
N GLU A 426 -29.49 -22.47 -26.47
CA GLU A 426 -30.53 -22.97 -27.37
C GLU A 426 -30.56 -24.50 -27.50
N ARG A 427 -29.46 -25.19 -27.18
CA ARG A 427 -29.43 -26.66 -27.10
C ARG A 427 -29.93 -27.10 -25.72
N SER A 428 -31.25 -27.22 -25.59
CA SER A 428 -31.89 -27.99 -24.51
C SER A 428 -31.90 -29.47 -24.83
#